data_AF-A0A066RLU4-F1
#
_entry.id   AF-A0A066RLU4-F1
#
_cell.length_a   1.000
_cell.length_b   1.000
_cell.length_c   1.000
_cell.angle_alpha   90.00
_cell.angle_beta   90.00
_cell.angle_gamma   90.00
#
_symmetry.space_group_name_H-M   'P 1'
#
loop_
_entity.id
_entity.type
_entity.pdbx_description
1 polymer ?
#
loop_
_entity_poly.entity_id
_entity_poly.type
_entity_poly.pdbx_seq_one_letter_code
_entity_poly.pdbx_strand_id
1 'polypeptide(L)'
;MKKLDQIGVLCLALWAGDIQASPESQARLISAAQLDAAPRIVPVLSSRRYLAGDDGLLVREILTIGSEWAVFRPTRAFSPVRSSTHSAADVWGMLPVARVRVVDNDERGSRLIMTDWLQEVRPGDRLLTVATSHLQAVSGTPPVSARVLGGLQERAYLASDDWLVLDRGASHGLAAGQRWRIQRGLLGRPLVADIEVKSTSAQVSLARVIRSQGPIQAGDVAERIAH
;
A
#
# COMPACT_ATOMS: atom_id res chain seq x y z
N MET A 1 -50.43 -30.09 11.76
CA MET A 1 -49.93 -28.69 11.82
C MET A 1 -48.58 -28.73 12.51
N LYS A 2 -47.46 -28.93 11.80
CA LYS A 2 -46.54 -27.94 11.19
C LYS A 2 -45.90 -26.93 12.17
N LYS A 3 -44.64 -27.20 12.53
CA LYS A 3 -43.46 -26.29 12.72
C LYS A 3 -42.31 -27.20 13.25
N LEU A 4 -41.35 -27.74 12.50
CA LEU A 4 -40.37 -27.18 11.54
C LEU A 4 -39.41 -26.16 12.17
N ASP A 5 -38.29 -26.71 12.64
CA ASP A 5 -36.87 -26.34 12.48
C ASP A 5 -36.45 -24.87 12.54
N GLN A 6 -35.51 -24.55 13.44
CA GLN A 6 -34.09 -24.39 13.09
C GLN A 6 -33.30 -23.93 14.33
N ILE A 7 -32.53 -24.85 14.91
CA ILE A 7 -31.43 -24.53 15.83
C ILE A 7 -30.25 -24.16 14.92
N GLY A 8 -29.96 -22.87 14.84
CA GLY A 8 -28.80 -22.35 14.10
C GLY A 8 -27.50 -22.80 14.76
N VAL A 9 -26.85 -23.76 14.10
CA VAL A 9 -25.52 -24.27 14.41
C VAL A 9 -24.50 -23.13 14.43
N LEU A 10 -23.86 -22.90 15.58
CA LEU A 10 -22.60 -22.18 15.67
C LEU A 10 -21.56 -22.95 14.85
N CYS A 11 -21.26 -22.48 13.64
CA CYS A 11 -20.13 -22.99 12.88
C CYS A 11 -18.87 -22.27 13.34
N LEU A 12 -18.17 -22.88 14.29
CA LEU A 12 -16.76 -22.62 14.60
C LEU A 12 -15.93 -23.03 13.37
N ALA A 13 -15.67 -22.08 12.47
CA ALA A 13 -14.62 -22.23 11.47
C ALA A 13 -13.26 -21.92 12.13
N LEU A 14 -12.74 -22.90 12.87
CA LEU A 14 -11.30 -23.07 13.04
C LEU A 14 -10.78 -23.64 11.71
N TRP A 15 -10.33 -22.77 10.82
CA TRP A 15 -9.57 -23.16 9.63
C TRP A 15 -8.17 -22.56 9.75
N ALA A 16 -7.18 -23.43 9.62
CA ALA A 16 -5.80 -23.07 9.34
C ALA A 16 -5.77 -22.35 7.99
N GLY A 17 -5.97 -21.04 8.01
CA GLY A 17 -5.92 -20.18 6.85
C GLY A 17 -4.64 -19.38 6.89
N ASP A 18 -3.90 -19.40 5.78
CA ASP A 18 -2.91 -18.38 5.46
C ASP A 18 -3.40 -17.03 5.99
N ILE A 19 -2.61 -16.37 6.83
CA ILE A 19 -2.90 -14.99 7.27
C ILE A 19 -2.79 -14.13 6.01
N GLN A 20 -3.87 -14.03 5.24
CA GLN A 20 -3.99 -13.02 4.21
C GLN A 20 -3.95 -11.68 4.94
N ALA A 21 -2.83 -10.99 4.80
CA ALA A 21 -2.67 -9.64 5.31
C ALA A 21 -3.86 -8.80 4.84
N SER A 22 -4.64 -8.30 5.79
CA SER A 22 -5.81 -7.44 5.56
C SER A 22 -5.45 -6.31 4.57
N PRO A 23 -6.34 -5.91 3.64
CA PRO A 23 -6.01 -4.92 2.60
C PRO A 23 -5.54 -3.56 3.15
N GLU A 24 -5.80 -3.24 4.41
CA GLU A 24 -5.26 -2.06 5.11
C GLU A 24 -3.83 -2.21 5.66
N SER A 25 -3.30 -3.43 5.79
CA SER A 25 -1.91 -3.68 6.17
C SER A 25 -0.97 -3.86 4.96
N GLN A 26 -1.47 -3.59 3.76
CA GLN A 26 -0.70 -3.62 2.53
C GLN A 26 -0.32 -2.21 2.08
N ALA A 27 0.83 -2.08 1.44
CA ALA A 27 1.22 -0.81 0.83
C ALA A 27 0.25 -0.42 -0.30
N ARG A 28 0.19 0.89 -0.59
CA ARG A 28 -0.77 1.45 -1.56
C ARG A 28 -0.09 2.44 -2.50
N LEU A 29 -0.74 2.64 -3.65
CA LEU A 29 -0.46 3.74 -4.56
C LEU A 29 -1.68 4.67 -4.57
N ILE A 30 -1.46 5.96 -4.38
CA ILE A 30 -2.50 7.00 -4.45
C ILE A 30 -2.06 8.12 -5.39
N SER A 31 -2.98 8.87 -5.98
CA SER A 31 -2.62 10.04 -6.78
C SER A 31 -2.15 11.20 -5.91
N ALA A 32 -1.43 12.17 -6.49
CA ALA A 32 -1.08 13.41 -5.80
C ALA A 32 -2.31 14.13 -5.21
N ALA A 33 -3.40 14.21 -5.98
CA ALA A 33 -4.65 14.82 -5.51
C ALA A 33 -5.27 14.08 -4.30
N GLN A 34 -5.21 12.74 -4.29
CA GLN A 34 -5.66 11.94 -3.14
C GLN A 34 -4.77 12.16 -1.91
N LEU A 35 -3.45 12.28 -2.11
CA LEU A 35 -2.51 12.57 -1.02
C LEU A 35 -2.75 13.95 -0.41
N ASP A 36 -3.02 14.95 -1.25
CA ASP A 36 -3.28 16.33 -0.81
C ASP A 36 -4.59 16.44 -0.04
N ALA A 37 -5.62 15.69 -0.46
CA ALA A 37 -6.91 15.64 0.22
C ALA A 37 -6.90 14.78 1.51
N ALA A 38 -5.89 13.93 1.71
CA ALA A 38 -5.83 13.04 2.86
C ALA A 38 -5.48 13.79 4.17
N PRO A 39 -6.29 13.64 5.25
CA PRO A 39 -5.99 14.26 6.54
C PRO A 39 -4.60 13.92 7.04
N ARG A 40 -3.91 14.89 7.64
CA ARG A 40 -2.50 14.76 8.03
C ARG A 40 -2.36 14.73 9.55
N ILE A 41 -1.62 13.75 10.07
CA ILE A 41 -1.21 13.73 11.47
C ILE A 41 -0.33 14.95 11.77
N VAL A 42 -0.74 15.73 12.76
CA VAL A 42 -0.01 16.89 13.28
C VAL A 42 0.52 16.61 14.69
N PRO A 43 1.64 17.24 15.08
CA PRO A 43 2.17 17.08 16.43
C PRO A 43 1.24 17.73 17.46
N VAL A 44 0.97 17.03 18.56
CA VAL A 44 0.06 17.50 19.64
C VAL A 44 0.75 18.47 20.61
N LEU A 45 2.08 18.38 20.71
CA LEU A 45 2.92 19.32 21.46
C LEU A 45 4.12 19.72 20.60
N SER A 46 4.39 21.02 20.53
CA SER A 46 5.39 21.66 19.66
C SER A 46 6.83 21.16 19.86
N SER A 47 7.10 20.38 20.93
CA SER A 47 8.43 19.93 21.32
C SER A 47 8.69 18.42 21.21
N ARG A 48 7.67 17.59 20.88
CA ARG A 48 7.89 16.14 20.67
C ARG A 48 7.83 15.78 19.19
N ARG A 49 8.92 15.19 18.70
CA ARG A 49 9.07 14.71 17.30
C ARG A 49 8.51 13.28 17.11
N TYR A 50 8.15 12.61 18.21
CA TYR A 50 7.76 11.19 18.29
C TYR A 50 6.50 11.08 19.16
N LEU A 51 5.53 10.26 18.75
CA LEU A 51 4.26 10.04 19.46
C LEU A 51 4.24 8.58 19.95
N ALA A 52 4.25 8.38 21.26
CA ALA A 52 4.13 7.05 21.87
C ALA A 52 2.67 6.59 21.92
N GLY A 53 2.42 5.30 22.17
CA GLY A 53 1.08 4.68 22.10
C GLY A 53 -0.01 5.32 22.97
N ASP A 54 0.37 6.12 23.97
CA ASP A 54 -0.55 6.81 24.88
C ASP A 54 -0.68 8.32 24.54
N ASP A 55 0.17 8.83 23.64
CA ASP A 55 0.07 10.20 23.13
C ASP A 55 -1.06 10.23 22.09
N GLY A 56 -2.16 10.92 22.42
CA GLY A 56 -3.27 11.09 21.48
C GLY A 56 -2.77 11.69 20.16
N LEU A 57 -3.21 11.13 19.03
CA LEU A 57 -2.90 11.66 17.71
C LEU A 57 -3.89 12.77 17.36
N LEU A 58 -3.48 13.75 16.55
CA LEU A 58 -4.34 14.85 16.13
C LEU A 58 -4.29 15.00 14.61
N VAL A 59 -5.45 15.25 14.01
CA VAL A 59 -5.61 15.81 12.67
C VAL A 59 -6.41 17.10 12.76
N ARG A 60 -6.22 18.03 11.82
CA ARG A 60 -6.88 19.35 11.89
C ARG A 60 -8.34 19.30 11.42
N GLU A 61 -8.63 18.32 10.59
CA GLU A 61 -9.94 18.05 10.04
C GLU A 61 -10.88 17.52 11.13
N ILE A 62 -12.16 17.88 11.03
CA ILE A 62 -13.21 17.34 11.89
C ILE A 62 -13.76 16.07 11.23
N LEU A 63 -13.39 14.93 11.79
CA LEU A 63 -13.80 13.59 11.39
C LEU A 63 -14.95 13.09 12.27
N THR A 64 -15.69 12.10 11.77
CA THR A 64 -16.79 11.48 12.52
C THR A 64 -16.25 10.72 13.73
N ILE A 65 -16.70 11.05 14.93
CA ILE A 65 -16.34 10.33 16.16
C ILE A 65 -16.74 8.86 16.03
N GLY A 66 -15.86 7.95 16.46
CA GLY A 66 -16.02 6.51 16.34
C GLY A 66 -15.60 5.93 14.98
N SER A 67 -15.33 6.76 13.96
CA SER A 67 -14.84 6.27 12.67
C SER A 67 -13.41 5.73 12.76
N GLU A 68 -13.13 4.71 11.97
CA GLU A 68 -11.83 4.05 11.91
C GLU A 68 -11.08 4.42 10.62
N TRP A 69 -9.77 4.60 10.78
CA TRP A 69 -8.89 5.03 9.70
C TRP A 69 -7.59 4.23 9.73
N ALA A 70 -7.01 4.05 8.56
CA ALA A 70 -5.66 3.52 8.43
C ALA A 70 -4.66 4.66 8.25
N VAL A 71 -3.55 4.58 8.97
CA VAL A 71 -2.45 5.54 8.91
C VAL A 71 -1.42 5.03 7.92
N PHE A 72 -1.05 5.87 6.97
CA PHE A 72 -0.05 5.58 5.95
C PHE A 72 1.05 6.63 5.92
N ARG A 73 2.28 6.18 5.70
CA ARG A 73 3.43 7.05 5.46
C ARG A 73 3.64 7.24 3.96
N PRO A 74 3.55 8.47 3.44
CA PRO A 74 4.01 8.79 2.09
C PRO A 74 5.52 8.55 2.01
N THR A 75 5.98 7.85 0.98
CA THR A 75 7.41 7.57 0.80
C THR A 75 7.98 8.35 -0.36
N ARG A 76 7.52 8.07 -1.58
CA ARG A 76 8.07 8.63 -2.82
C ARG A 76 7.01 8.71 -3.92
N ALA A 77 7.14 9.73 -4.77
CA ALA A 77 6.42 9.85 -6.03
C ALA A 77 7.07 9.03 -7.15
N PHE A 78 6.23 8.41 -7.99
CA PHE A 78 6.62 7.67 -9.19
C PHE A 78 5.88 8.22 -10.40
N SER A 79 6.66 8.52 -11.45
CA SER A 79 6.13 9.00 -12.72
C SER A 79 6.19 7.88 -13.76
N PRO A 80 5.05 7.44 -14.34
CA PRO A 80 5.02 6.44 -15.41
C PRO A 80 5.67 6.96 -16.71
N VAL A 81 5.57 8.26 -16.95
CA VAL A 81 6.20 8.95 -18.06
C VAL A 81 7.58 9.44 -17.61
N ARG A 82 8.62 9.28 -18.44
CA ARG A 82 9.92 9.93 -18.25
C ARG A 82 9.78 11.44 -18.49
N SER A 83 9.08 12.14 -17.61
CA SER A 83 9.09 13.60 -17.56
C SER A 83 10.00 14.03 -16.42
N SER A 84 10.85 15.02 -16.66
CA SER A 84 11.80 15.58 -15.69
C SER A 84 11.14 16.44 -14.61
N THR A 85 9.82 16.53 -14.61
CA THR A 85 9.03 17.40 -13.73
C THR A 85 7.97 16.56 -13.04
N HIS A 86 7.95 16.57 -11.71
CA HIS A 86 6.88 15.97 -10.91
C HIS A 86 5.55 16.55 -11.37
N SER A 87 4.66 15.69 -11.89
CA SER A 87 3.40 16.08 -12.50
C SER A 87 2.25 15.68 -11.59
N ALA A 88 1.08 16.31 -11.74
CA ALA A 88 -0.17 15.84 -11.14
C ALA A 88 -0.52 14.38 -11.54
N ALA A 89 0.12 13.85 -12.58
CA ALA A 89 0.04 12.45 -13.01
C ALA A 89 0.91 11.47 -12.19
N ASP A 90 1.68 11.97 -11.22
CA ASP A 90 2.48 11.13 -10.35
C ASP A 90 1.61 10.35 -9.37
N VAL A 91 2.03 9.13 -9.07
CA VAL A 91 1.47 8.34 -7.97
C VAL A 91 2.43 8.30 -6.80
N TRP A 92 1.90 8.30 -5.59
CA TRP A 92 2.66 8.22 -4.36
C TRP A 92 2.60 6.82 -3.77
N GLY A 93 3.78 6.30 -3.42
CA GLY A 93 3.92 5.11 -2.58
C GLY A 93 3.53 5.41 -1.14
N MET A 94 2.69 4.56 -0.56
CA MET A 94 2.18 4.68 0.79
C MET A 94 2.48 3.39 1.55
N LEU A 95 3.25 3.47 2.65
CA LEU A 95 3.51 2.33 3.54
C LEU A 95 2.54 2.35 4.73
N PRO A 96 1.98 1.19 5.13
CA PRO A 96 1.08 1.13 6.27
C PRO A 96 1.83 1.33 7.58
N VAL A 97 1.23 2.08 8.50
CA VAL A 97 1.84 2.46 9.78
C VAL A 97 1.00 1.95 10.95
N ALA A 98 -0.29 2.28 11.00
CA ALA A 98 -1.15 1.97 12.13
C ALA A 98 -2.63 1.99 11.74
N ARG A 99 -3.49 1.58 12.66
CA ARG A 99 -4.93 1.85 12.64
C ARG A 99 -5.29 2.75 13.81
N VAL A 100 -6.26 3.62 13.58
CA VAL A 100 -6.69 4.61 14.56
C VAL A 100 -8.21 4.73 14.55
N ARG A 101 -8.75 5.19 15.68
CA ARG A 101 -10.16 5.53 15.85
C ARG A 101 -10.28 6.96 16.33
N VAL A 102 -11.22 7.71 15.74
CA VAL A 102 -11.57 9.05 16.21
C VAL A 102 -12.31 8.93 17.53
N VAL A 103 -11.85 9.63 18.57
CA VAL A 103 -12.45 9.57 19.92
C VAL A 103 -13.10 10.88 20.34
N ASP A 104 -12.60 12.00 19.85
CA ASP A 104 -13.04 13.32 20.26
C ASP A 104 -12.73 14.35 19.19
N ASN A 105 -13.45 15.47 19.21
CA ASN A 105 -13.27 16.61 18.32
C ASN A 105 -13.25 17.90 19.16
N ASP A 106 -12.23 18.71 18.99
CA ASP A 106 -12.13 20.02 19.62
C ASP A 106 -11.80 21.12 18.58
N GLU A 107 -11.56 22.34 19.06
CA GLU A 107 -11.19 23.50 18.22
C GLU A 107 -9.91 23.29 17.40
N ARG A 108 -9.06 22.31 17.75
CA ARG A 108 -7.81 21.98 17.06
C ARG A 108 -8.00 20.89 16.00
N GLY A 109 -9.13 20.19 16.02
CA GLY A 109 -9.49 19.12 15.10
C GLY A 109 -9.86 17.81 15.80
N SER A 110 -9.69 16.69 15.10
CA SER A 110 -10.02 15.36 15.62
C SER A 110 -8.86 14.70 16.36
N ARG A 111 -9.15 14.23 17.58
CA ARG A 111 -8.27 13.38 18.39
C ARG A 111 -8.50 11.92 18.07
N LEU A 112 -7.40 11.19 17.92
CA LEU A 112 -7.42 9.78 17.56
C LEU A 112 -6.64 8.97 18.60
N ILE A 113 -7.13 7.77 18.87
CA ILE A 113 -6.38 6.74 19.58
C ILE A 113 -5.92 5.68 18.59
N MET A 114 -4.77 5.09 18.86
CA MET A 114 -4.27 3.96 18.09
C MET A 114 -5.03 2.69 18.49
N THR A 115 -5.46 1.91 17.51
CA THR A 115 -6.18 0.64 17.71
C THR A 115 -5.34 -0.57 17.29
N ASP A 116 -4.37 -0.38 16.40
CA ASP A 116 -3.35 -1.36 16.03
C ASP A 116 -2.14 -0.63 15.45
N TRP A 117 -0.95 -1.24 15.50
CA TRP A 117 0.27 -0.63 14.99
C TRP A 117 1.22 -1.62 14.35
N LEU A 118 1.78 -1.22 13.21
CA LEU A 118 2.85 -1.92 12.50
C LEU A 118 4.17 -1.18 12.71
N GLN A 119 4.10 0.16 12.74
CA GLN A 119 5.24 1.07 12.90
C GLN A 119 4.81 2.29 13.72
N GLU A 120 5.79 3.02 14.24
CA GLU A 120 5.55 4.28 14.93
C GLU A 120 4.93 5.33 14.00
N VAL A 121 3.86 6.00 14.48
CA VAL A 121 3.20 7.13 13.79
C VAL A 121 4.03 8.40 13.94
N ARG A 122 4.21 9.13 12.83
CA ARG A 122 4.99 10.37 12.77
C ARG A 122 4.15 11.54 12.25
N PRO A 123 4.51 12.78 12.64
CA PRO A 123 3.96 13.97 11.99
C PRO A 123 4.15 13.91 10.47
N GLY A 124 3.08 14.15 9.70
CA GLY A 124 3.11 14.00 8.24
C GLY A 124 2.56 12.70 7.70
N ASP A 125 2.40 11.67 8.53
CA ASP A 125 1.64 10.49 8.14
C ASP A 125 0.18 10.89 7.83
N ARG A 126 -0.47 10.14 6.94
CA ARG A 126 -1.76 10.47 6.34
C ARG A 126 -2.82 9.47 6.74
N LEU A 127 -4.02 9.95 7.03
CA LEU A 127 -5.20 9.11 7.19
C LEU A 127 -5.78 8.79 5.82
N LEU A 128 -5.88 7.50 5.53
CA LEU A 128 -6.65 7.02 4.40
C LEU A 128 -7.83 6.24 4.95
N THR A 129 -8.99 6.39 4.31
CA THR A 129 -10.10 5.51 4.60
C THR A 129 -9.65 4.08 4.33
N VAL A 130 -10.18 3.14 5.11
CA VAL A 130 -10.13 1.72 4.78
C VAL A 130 -11.12 1.49 3.63
N ALA A 131 -10.95 2.21 2.51
CA ALA A 131 -11.71 1.93 1.31
C ALA A 131 -11.26 0.58 0.79
N THR A 132 -12.26 -0.26 0.51
CA THR A 132 -12.13 -1.50 -0.26
C THR A 132 -11.37 -1.18 -1.54
N SER A 133 -10.27 -1.90 -1.79
CA SER A 133 -9.47 -1.77 -3.01
C SER A 133 -10.40 -1.74 -4.22
N HIS A 134 -10.59 -0.57 -4.84
CA HIS A 134 -11.27 -0.49 -6.11
C HIS A 134 -10.37 -1.20 -7.12
N LEU A 135 -10.67 -2.46 -7.40
CA LEU A 135 -10.09 -3.19 -8.51
C LEU A 135 -10.38 -2.37 -9.76
N GLN A 136 -9.35 -1.73 -10.32
CA GLN A 136 -9.52 -1.08 -11.61
C GLN A 136 -9.80 -2.16 -12.65
N ALA A 137 -10.81 -1.93 -13.49
CA ALA A 137 -11.09 -2.81 -14.61
C ALA A 137 -9.83 -2.92 -15.48
N VAL A 138 -9.28 -4.12 -15.54
CA VAL A 138 -8.09 -4.40 -16.35
C VAL A 138 -8.50 -4.27 -17.80
N SER A 139 -7.76 -3.45 -18.54
CA SER A 139 -7.97 -3.21 -19.97
C SER A 139 -6.64 -3.37 -20.70
N GLY A 140 -6.69 -3.87 -21.93
CA GLY A 140 -5.50 -4.13 -22.73
C GLY A 140 -4.89 -5.52 -22.53
N THR A 141 -3.96 -5.85 -23.41
CA THR A 141 -3.25 -7.14 -23.40
C THR A 141 -2.05 -7.04 -22.46
N PRO A 142 -1.90 -7.95 -21.47
CA PRO A 142 -0.77 -7.92 -20.55
C PRO A 142 0.55 -7.90 -21.34
N PRO A 143 1.48 -6.99 -21.03
CA PRO A 143 2.69 -6.84 -21.82
C PRO A 143 3.61 -8.03 -21.57
N VAL A 144 4.60 -8.19 -22.44
CA VAL A 144 5.66 -9.19 -22.26
C VAL A 144 6.67 -8.76 -21.19
N SER A 145 6.86 -7.45 -21.02
CA SER A 145 7.79 -6.87 -20.05
C SER A 145 7.28 -5.55 -19.45
N ALA A 146 7.76 -5.23 -18.26
CA ALA A 146 7.54 -3.98 -17.54
C ALA A 146 8.85 -3.55 -16.84
N ARG A 147 9.03 -2.25 -16.60
CA ARG A 147 10.23 -1.72 -15.93
C ARG A 147 9.94 -1.42 -14.47
N VAL A 148 10.89 -1.74 -13.60
CA VAL A 148 10.90 -1.35 -12.19
C VAL A 148 11.20 0.15 -12.08
N LEU A 149 10.27 0.93 -11.53
CA LEU A 149 10.48 2.37 -11.26
C LEU A 149 11.24 2.61 -9.95
N GLY A 150 11.18 1.65 -9.02
CA GLY A 150 11.88 1.69 -7.73
C GLY A 150 11.06 1.00 -6.64
N GLY A 151 11.62 0.99 -5.43
CA GLY A 151 10.93 0.49 -4.24
C GLY A 151 10.28 1.58 -3.41
N LEU A 152 9.38 1.17 -2.53
CA LEU A 152 8.72 2.08 -1.58
C LEU A 152 9.59 2.32 -0.34
N GLN A 153 10.46 1.37 -0.01
CA GLN A 153 11.42 1.47 1.09
C GLN A 153 12.53 2.46 0.74
N GLU A 154 13.07 3.18 1.75
CA GLU A 154 14.17 4.14 1.61
C GLU A 154 15.56 3.50 1.40
N ARG A 155 15.60 2.30 0.81
CA ARG A 155 16.83 1.54 0.58
C ARG A 155 17.21 1.58 -0.90
N ALA A 156 18.51 1.58 -1.16
CA ALA A 156 19.05 1.61 -2.54
C ALA A 156 18.78 0.30 -3.32
N TYR A 157 18.49 -0.79 -2.60
CA TYR A 157 18.27 -2.12 -3.15
C TYR A 157 17.06 -2.75 -2.49
N LEU A 158 16.31 -3.54 -3.26
CA LEU A 158 15.15 -4.28 -2.76
C LEU A 158 15.47 -5.76 -2.61
N ALA A 159 14.92 -6.34 -1.56
CA ALA A 159 15.03 -7.75 -1.19
C ALA A 159 13.64 -8.39 -1.08
N SER A 160 13.59 -9.65 -0.64
CA SER A 160 12.33 -10.33 -0.34
C SER A 160 11.46 -9.50 0.61
N ASP A 161 10.15 -9.55 0.41
CA ASP A 161 9.12 -8.79 1.13
C ASP A 161 9.10 -7.27 0.90
N ASP A 162 10.05 -6.72 0.14
CA ASP A 162 9.99 -5.32 -0.26
C ASP A 162 8.90 -5.06 -1.30
N TRP A 163 8.50 -3.80 -1.38
CA TRP A 163 7.45 -3.33 -2.26
C TRP A 163 8.09 -2.55 -3.40
N LEU A 164 7.67 -2.80 -4.64
CA LEU A 164 8.17 -2.12 -5.81
C LEU A 164 7.05 -1.67 -6.75
N VAL A 165 7.36 -0.67 -7.57
CA VAL A 165 6.44 -0.12 -8.57
C VAL A 165 6.91 -0.49 -9.96
N LEU A 166 6.00 -0.99 -10.79
CA LEU A 166 6.23 -1.23 -12.22
C LEU A 166 5.60 -0.11 -13.05
N ASP A 167 6.22 0.23 -14.19
CA ASP A 167 5.76 1.26 -15.13
C ASP A 167 4.60 0.84 -16.05
N ARG A 168 3.87 -0.20 -15.64
CA ARG A 168 2.68 -0.73 -16.30
C ARG A 168 1.59 -0.94 -15.25
N GLY A 169 0.35 -0.78 -15.67
CA GLY A 169 -0.83 -0.81 -14.79
C GLY A 169 -2.03 -1.48 -15.45
N ALA A 170 -3.22 -1.23 -14.90
CA ALA A 170 -4.47 -1.81 -15.33
C ALA A 170 -4.79 -1.52 -16.81
N SER A 171 -4.44 -0.33 -17.34
CA SER A 171 -4.63 0.04 -18.75
C SER A 171 -3.69 -0.69 -19.72
N HIS A 172 -2.70 -1.41 -19.17
CA HIS A 172 -1.74 -2.21 -19.92
C HIS A 172 -2.01 -3.71 -19.75
N GLY A 173 -3.10 -4.11 -19.10
CA GLY A 173 -3.41 -5.53 -18.86
C GLY A 173 -2.78 -6.13 -17.60
N LEU A 174 -2.15 -5.33 -16.71
CA LEU A 174 -1.68 -5.84 -15.43
C LEU A 174 -2.86 -5.99 -14.46
N ALA A 175 -2.83 -7.08 -13.70
CA ALA A 175 -3.86 -7.42 -12.71
C ALA A 175 -3.22 -7.90 -11.41
N ALA A 176 -3.90 -7.66 -10.29
CA ALA A 176 -3.50 -8.25 -9.01
C ALA A 176 -3.45 -9.79 -9.09
N GLY A 177 -2.48 -10.39 -8.41
CA GLY A 177 -2.21 -11.83 -8.43
C GLY A 177 -1.28 -12.29 -9.54
N GLN A 178 -1.03 -11.48 -10.58
CA GLN A 178 -0.09 -11.86 -11.64
C GLN A 178 1.34 -11.94 -11.12
N ARG A 179 2.05 -13.02 -11.49
CA ARG A 179 3.46 -13.24 -11.15
C ARG A 179 4.38 -12.91 -12.31
N TRP A 180 5.48 -12.26 -11.96
CA TRP A 180 6.48 -11.76 -12.90
C TRP A 180 7.86 -12.09 -12.38
N ARG A 181 8.83 -12.16 -13.29
CA ARG A 181 10.22 -12.44 -12.96
C ARG A 181 11.10 -11.27 -13.40
N ILE A 182 11.84 -10.70 -12.46
CA ILE A 182 12.88 -9.74 -12.77
C ILE A 182 14.14 -10.49 -13.17
N GLN A 183 14.64 -10.19 -14.36
CA GLN A 183 15.87 -10.76 -14.89
C GLN A 183 16.88 -9.66 -15.21
N ARG A 184 18.09 -9.81 -14.66
CA ARG A 184 19.25 -8.99 -15.06
C ARG A 184 20.42 -9.90 -15.36
N GLY A 185 21.01 -9.77 -16.55
CA GLY A 185 22.32 -10.34 -16.84
C GLY A 185 23.41 -9.45 -16.27
N LEU A 186 23.99 -9.81 -15.13
CA LEU A 186 25.19 -9.14 -14.62
C LEU A 186 26.36 -10.14 -14.63
N LEU A 187 27.36 -9.91 -15.48
CA LEU A 187 28.61 -10.69 -15.50
C LEU A 187 28.39 -12.23 -15.48
N GLY A 188 27.43 -12.72 -16.27
CA GLY A 188 27.12 -14.15 -16.38
C GLY A 188 26.32 -14.76 -15.22
N ARG A 189 25.89 -13.98 -14.21
CA ARG A 189 24.94 -14.42 -13.18
C ARG A 189 23.57 -13.80 -13.42
N PRO A 190 22.51 -14.61 -13.59
CA PRO A 190 21.16 -14.08 -13.67
C PRO A 190 20.74 -13.60 -12.27
N LEU A 191 20.46 -12.31 -12.11
CA LEU A 191 19.59 -11.87 -11.03
C LEU A 191 18.21 -12.47 -11.33
N VAL A 192 17.68 -13.24 -10.40
CA VAL A 192 16.33 -13.75 -10.47
C VAL A 192 15.59 -13.31 -9.22
N ALA A 193 14.56 -12.49 -9.42
CA ALA A 193 13.58 -12.21 -8.40
C ALA A 193 12.18 -12.50 -8.93
N ASP A 194 11.37 -13.16 -8.12
CA ASP A 194 9.97 -13.40 -8.41
C ASP A 194 9.12 -12.40 -7.64
N ILE A 195 8.19 -11.77 -8.34
CA ILE A 195 7.34 -10.71 -7.80
C ILE A 195 5.87 -11.02 -8.10
N GLU A 196 4.98 -10.53 -7.25
CA GLU A 196 3.54 -10.65 -7.45
C GLU A 196 2.90 -9.26 -7.41
N VAL A 197 2.14 -8.93 -8.45
CA VAL A 197 1.35 -7.70 -8.49
C VAL A 197 0.26 -7.79 -7.42
N LYS A 198 0.19 -6.81 -6.52
CA LYS A 198 -0.81 -6.77 -5.44
C LYS A 198 -1.91 -5.77 -5.71
N SER A 199 -1.59 -4.65 -6.36
CA SER A 199 -2.59 -3.66 -6.77
C SER A 199 -2.15 -2.92 -8.02
N THR A 200 -3.12 -2.37 -8.74
CA THR A 200 -2.92 -1.67 -10.00
C THR A 200 -3.64 -0.33 -9.99
N SER A 201 -2.94 0.69 -10.48
CA SER A 201 -3.54 1.92 -10.98
C SER A 201 -3.64 1.82 -12.51
N ALA A 202 -4.17 2.84 -13.18
CA ALA A 202 -4.24 2.85 -14.65
C ALA A 202 -2.87 2.64 -15.31
N GLN A 203 -1.85 3.38 -14.85
CA GLN A 203 -0.55 3.47 -15.54
C GLN A 203 0.58 2.69 -14.86
N VAL A 204 0.48 2.46 -13.56
CA VAL A 204 1.50 1.73 -12.79
C VAL A 204 0.88 0.65 -11.90
N SER A 205 1.70 -0.27 -11.42
CA SER A 205 1.29 -1.33 -10.51
C SER A 205 2.23 -1.45 -9.35
N LEU A 206 1.69 -1.82 -8.19
CA LEU A 206 2.43 -2.15 -6.99
C LEU A 206 2.60 -3.66 -6.91
N ALA A 207 3.84 -4.11 -6.78
CA ALA A 207 4.18 -5.52 -6.64
C ALA A 207 4.97 -5.74 -5.34
N ARG A 208 4.85 -6.94 -4.79
CA ARG A 208 5.66 -7.40 -3.66
C ARG A 208 6.69 -8.40 -4.17
N VAL A 209 7.93 -8.27 -3.70
CA VAL A 209 8.98 -9.24 -3.97
C VAL A 209 8.69 -10.50 -3.16
N ILE A 210 8.43 -11.61 -3.82
CA ILE A 210 8.19 -12.91 -3.18
C ILE A 210 9.54 -13.52 -2.77
N ARG A 211 10.50 -13.48 -3.69
CA ARG A 211 11.83 -14.04 -3.51
C ARG A 211 12.82 -13.24 -4.32
N SER A 212 14.00 -13.00 -3.76
CA SER A 212 15.12 -12.45 -4.51
C SER A 212 16.42 -13.24 -4.29
N GLN A 213 17.18 -13.46 -5.37
CA GLN A 213 18.53 -14.04 -5.32
C GLN A 213 19.63 -12.96 -5.38
N GLY A 214 19.25 -11.69 -5.44
CA GLY A 214 20.19 -10.57 -5.45
C GLY A 214 19.49 -9.22 -5.31
N PRO A 215 20.25 -8.12 -5.39
CA PRO A 215 19.68 -6.79 -5.26
C PRO A 215 18.87 -6.39 -6.50
N ILE A 216 17.62 -5.95 -6.31
CA ILE A 216 16.77 -5.34 -7.34
C ILE A 216 16.94 -3.81 -7.29
N GLN A 217 16.95 -3.15 -8.44
CA GLN A 217 17.04 -1.69 -8.54
C GLN A 217 16.02 -1.10 -9.54
N ALA A 218 15.83 0.22 -9.44
CA ALA A 218 15.12 0.97 -10.47
C ALA A 218 15.83 0.80 -11.84
N GLY A 219 15.04 0.60 -12.89
CA GLY A 219 15.51 0.32 -14.25
C GLY A 219 15.52 -1.17 -14.61
N ASP A 220 15.40 -2.07 -13.64
CA ASP A 220 15.28 -3.50 -13.92
C ASP A 220 14.04 -3.85 -14.75
N VAL A 221 14.13 -4.95 -15.49
CA VAL A 221 13.03 -5.43 -16.34
C VAL A 221 12.39 -6.64 -15.68
N ALA A 222 11.08 -6.53 -15.44
CA ALA A 222 10.21 -7.63 -15.07
C ALA A 222 9.60 -8.22 -16.34
N GLU A 223 9.74 -9.53 -16.53
CA GLU A 223 9.15 -10.29 -17.62
C GLU A 223 8.01 -11.16 -17.12
N ARG A 224 7.00 -11.34 -17.98
CA ARG A 224 5.87 -12.19 -17.64
C ARG A 224 6.32 -13.64 -17.59
N ILE A 225 5.99 -14.35 -16.51
CA ILE A 225 6.21 -15.80 -16.44
C ILE A 225 5.14 -16.44 -17.33
N ALA A 226 5.55 -17.04 -18.45
CA ALA A 226 4.65 -17.84 -19.26
C ALA A 226 4.29 -19.11 -18.47
N HIS A 227 2.98 -19.37 -18.35
CA HIS A 227 2.46 -20.67 -17.92
C HIS A 227 2.29 -21.57 -19.14
#